data_AF-A0A6I5A1L2-F1
#
_entry.id   AF-A0A6I5A1L2-F1
#
_cell.length_a   1.000
_cell.length_b   1.000
_cell.length_c   1.000
_cell.angle_alpha   90.00
_cell.angle_beta   90.00
_cell.angle_gamma   90.00
#
_symmetry.space_group_name_H-M   'P 1'
#
loop_
_entity.id
_entity.type
_entity.pdbx_description
1 polymer ?
#
loop_
_entity_poly.entity_id
_entity_poly.type
_entity_poly.pdbx_seq_one_letter_code
_entity_poly.pdbx_strand_id
1 'polypeptide(L)'
;MCEDSELLDEIINELERQNAINLLPNPEKEIYEYCLFVDFNMAIEAKNPGEYVLMDSIATPIERTANKYGMTPDKVIEILQSANYMIDKMLCLDA
;
A
#
# COMPACT_ATOMS: atom_id res chain seq x y z
N MET A 1 -1.46 -27.46 18.67
CA MET A 1 -0.40 -27.76 17.69
C MET A 1 -0.66 -27.17 16.30
N CYS A 2 -1.74 -26.40 16.09
CA CYS A 2 -2.05 -25.80 14.78
C CYS A 2 -1.71 -24.29 14.71
N GLU A 3 -1.66 -23.59 15.84
CA GLU A 3 -1.46 -22.13 15.88
C GLU A 3 -0.06 -21.68 15.43
N ASP A 4 0.98 -22.47 15.69
CA ASP A 4 2.36 -22.15 15.27
C ASP A 4 2.56 -22.23 13.75
N SER A 5 1.73 -23.00 13.04
CA SER A 5 1.79 -23.12 11.58
C SER A 5 1.17 -21.91 10.90
N GLU A 6 0.04 -21.42 11.42
CA GLU A 6 -0.69 -20.27 10.85
C GLU A 6 0.13 -18.98 10.96
N LEU A 7 0.77 -18.73 12.11
CA LEU A 7 1.64 -17.57 12.30
C LEU A 7 2.85 -17.60 11.34
N LEU A 8 3.44 -18.78 11.12
CA LEU A 8 4.57 -18.93 10.21
C LEU A 8 4.15 -18.61 8.76
N ASP A 9 2.99 -19.10 8.35
CA ASP A 9 2.45 -18.84 7.01
C ASP A 9 2.13 -17.34 6.81
N GLU A 10 1.58 -16.65 7.82
CA GLU A 10 1.37 -15.20 7.80
C GLU A 10 2.68 -14.43 7.61
N ILE A 11 3.74 -14.81 8.33
CA ILE A 11 5.06 -14.17 8.22
C ILE A 11 5.65 -14.40 6.83
N ILE A 12 5.56 -15.63 6.30
CA ILE A 12 6.06 -15.96 4.96
C ILE A 12 5.33 -15.13 3.91
N ASN A 13 4.00 -15.09 3.97
CA ASN A 13 3.17 -14.33 3.02
C ASN A 13 3.51 -12.84 3.02
N GLU A 14 3.71 -12.24 4.19
CA GLU A 14 4.09 -10.82 4.27
C GLU A 14 5.52 -10.59 3.73
N LEU A 15 6.47 -11.49 4.00
CA LEU A 15 7.83 -11.40 3.44
C LEU A 15 7.82 -11.51 1.91
N GLU A 16 7.03 -12.43 1.35
CA GLU A 16 6.87 -12.58 -0.09
C GLU A 16 6.25 -11.32 -0.72
N ARG A 17 5.20 -10.77 -0.09
CA ARG A 17 4.60 -9.50 -0.53
C ARG A 17 5.59 -8.34 -0.51
N GLN A 18 6.39 -8.21 0.55
CA GLN A 18 7.45 -7.18 0.62
C GLN A 18 8.51 -7.37 -0.48
N ASN A 19 8.87 -8.61 -0.79
CA ASN A 19 9.77 -8.89 -1.92
C ASN A 19 9.14 -8.49 -3.26
N ALA A 20 7.86 -8.79 -3.48
CA ALA A 20 7.15 -8.41 -4.70
C ALA A 20 7.08 -6.88 -4.88
N ILE A 21 6.76 -6.13 -3.81
CA ILE A 21 6.78 -4.65 -3.81
C ILE A 21 8.17 -4.13 -4.20
N ASN A 22 9.24 -4.74 -3.65
CA ASN A 22 10.61 -4.32 -3.93
C ASN A 22 11.04 -4.51 -5.39
N LEU A 23 10.41 -5.45 -6.10
CA LEU A 23 10.67 -5.78 -7.51
C LEU A 23 9.82 -4.97 -8.49
N LEU A 24 8.91 -4.12 -8.01
CA LEU A 24 8.13 -3.24 -8.87
C LEU A 24 9.05 -2.27 -9.65
N PRO A 25 8.73 -1.98 -10.93
CA PRO A 25 9.41 -0.95 -11.69
C PRO A 25 8.99 0.45 -11.23
N ASN A 26 9.72 1.47 -11.70
CA ASN A 26 9.25 2.85 -11.63
C ASN A 26 8.29 3.14 -12.80
N PRO A 27 7.21 3.92 -12.59
CA PRO A 27 6.85 4.67 -11.38
C PRO A 27 6.07 3.88 -10.31
N GLU A 28 5.65 2.64 -10.56
CA GLU A 28 4.80 1.83 -9.68
C GLU A 28 5.35 1.72 -8.26
N LYS A 29 6.64 1.40 -8.12
CA LYS A 29 7.29 1.26 -6.82
C LYS A 29 7.22 2.54 -5.99
N GLU A 30 7.67 3.66 -6.56
CA GLU A 30 7.74 4.94 -5.85
C GLU A 30 6.36 5.43 -5.40
N ILE A 31 5.36 5.32 -6.27
CA ILE A 31 3.99 5.74 -5.96
C ILE A 31 3.36 4.83 -4.91
N TYR A 32 3.55 3.52 -5.02
CA TYR A 32 3.03 2.56 -4.04
C TYR A 32 3.64 2.78 -2.65
N GLU A 33 4.98 2.85 -2.56
CA GLU A 33 5.69 3.06 -1.29
C GLU A 33 5.32 4.40 -0.65
N TYR A 34 5.22 5.47 -1.43
CA TYR A 34 4.86 6.78 -0.89
C TYR A 34 3.40 6.82 -0.41
N CYS A 35 2.47 6.26 -1.18
CA CYS A 35 1.06 6.21 -0.78
C CYS A 35 0.89 5.42 0.52
N LEU A 36 1.60 4.29 0.66
CA LEU A 36 1.63 3.48 1.87
C LEU A 36 2.25 4.23 3.05
N PHE A 37 3.35 4.95 2.82
CA PHE A 37 3.98 5.81 3.84
C PHE A 37 3.04 6.89 4.35
N VAL A 38 2.27 7.53 3.46
CA VAL A 38 1.27 8.53 3.87
C VAL A 38 0.20 7.91 4.76
N ASP A 39 -0.36 6.77 4.36
CA ASP A 39 -1.39 6.07 5.11
C ASP A 39 -0.90 5.66 6.51
N PHE A 40 0.29 5.05 6.59
CA PHE A 40 0.90 4.69 7.87
C PHE A 40 1.16 5.89 8.76
N ASN A 41 1.67 7.00 8.23
CA ASN A 41 1.87 8.19 9.06
C ASN A 41 0.56 8.78 9.54
N MET A 42 -0.50 8.79 8.70
CA MET A 42 -1.83 9.21 9.14
C MET A 42 -2.33 8.33 10.31
N ALA A 43 -2.11 7.01 10.25
CA ALA A 43 -2.49 6.10 11.32
C ALA A 43 -1.65 6.31 12.61
N ILE A 44 -0.35 6.62 12.49
CA ILE A 44 0.54 6.91 13.63
C ILE A 44 0.19 8.26 14.27
N GLU A 45 -0.12 9.27 13.47
CA GLU A 45 -0.48 10.61 13.94
C GLU A 45 -1.87 10.65 14.59
N ALA A 46 -2.79 9.82 14.10
CA ALA A 46 -4.12 9.69 14.66
C ALA A 46 -4.07 9.02 16.05
N LYS A 47 -4.61 9.70 17.08
CA LYS A 47 -4.65 9.15 18.45
C LYS A 47 -5.73 8.09 18.63
N ASN A 48 -6.66 8.01 17.68
CA ASN A 48 -7.77 7.08 17.66
C ASN A 48 -8.29 6.93 16.22
N PRO A 49 -9.08 5.87 15.93
CA PRO A 49 -9.62 5.65 14.59
C PRO A 49 -10.49 6.81 14.06
N GLY A 50 -11.18 7.54 14.94
CA GLY A 50 -12.00 8.68 14.54
C GLY A 50 -11.17 9.84 13.99
N GLU A 51 -10.02 10.13 14.59
CA GLU A 51 -9.07 11.12 14.07
C GLU A 51 -8.49 10.72 12.72
N TYR A 52 -8.18 9.44 12.51
CA TYR A 52 -7.73 8.94 11.20
C TYR A 52 -8.79 9.17 10.12
N VAL A 53 -10.05 8.82 10.39
CA VAL A 53 -11.16 9.05 9.45
C VAL A 53 -11.35 10.54 9.14
N LEU A 54 -11.17 11.41 10.13
CA LEU A 54 -11.20 12.86 9.91
C LEU A 54 -10.04 13.32 9.01
N MET A 55 -8.83 12.82 9.22
CA MET A 55 -7.67 13.14 8.37
C MET A 55 -7.87 12.66 6.93
N ASP A 56 -8.42 11.47 6.75
CA ASP A 56 -8.74 10.87 5.45
C ASP A 56 -9.83 11.66 4.72
N SER A 57 -10.84 12.14 5.45
CA SER A 57 -11.91 12.99 4.89
C SER A 57 -11.43 14.35 4.38
N ILE A 58 -10.29 14.85 4.85
CA ILE A 58 -9.70 16.13 4.39
C ILE A 58 -8.89 15.90 3.12
N ALA A 59 -8.04 14.88 3.12
CA ALA A 59 -7.27 14.45 1.98
C ALA A 59 -6.79 13.02 2.20
N THR A 60 -7.20 12.14 1.30
CA THR A 60 -6.84 10.71 1.31
C THR A 60 -5.34 10.50 1.03
N PRO A 61 -4.76 9.33 1.35
CA PRO A 61 -3.40 9.00 0.95
C PRO A 61 -3.13 9.15 -0.54
N ILE A 62 -4.14 8.83 -1.37
CA ILE A 62 -4.09 8.99 -2.84
C ILE A 62 -3.98 10.47 -3.22
N GLU A 63 -4.81 11.34 -2.65
CA GLU A 63 -4.79 12.78 -2.96
C GLU A 63 -3.50 13.46 -2.48
N ARG A 64 -2.99 13.07 -1.32
CA ARG A 64 -1.70 13.55 -0.80
C ARG A 64 -0.55 13.10 -1.68
N THR A 65 -0.58 11.86 -2.17
CA THR A 65 0.38 11.33 -3.14
C THR A 65 0.29 12.09 -4.46
N ALA A 66 -0.92 12.31 -4.97
CA ALA A 66 -1.16 13.08 -6.19
C ALA A 66 -0.56 14.49 -6.08
N ASN A 67 -0.79 15.17 -4.95
CA ASN A 67 -0.23 16.48 -4.67
C ASN A 67 1.31 16.46 -4.64
N LYS A 68 1.91 15.48 -3.96
CA LYS A 68 3.38 15.34 -3.84
C LYS A 68 4.07 15.25 -5.20
N TYR A 69 3.50 14.47 -6.13
CA TYR A 69 4.09 14.20 -7.43
C TYR A 69 3.53 15.07 -8.56
N GLY A 70 2.65 16.03 -8.26
CA GLY A 70 2.06 16.94 -9.26
C GLY A 70 1.20 16.24 -10.31
N MET A 71 0.49 15.18 -9.91
CA MET A 71 -0.41 14.39 -10.77
C MET A 71 -1.85 14.42 -10.26
N THR A 72 -2.79 13.84 -11.01
CA THR A 72 -4.19 13.71 -10.59
C THR A 72 -4.38 12.46 -9.71
N PRO A 73 -5.38 12.43 -8.81
CA PRO A 73 -5.75 11.24 -8.05
C PRO A 73 -6.01 10.02 -8.96
N ASP A 74 -6.70 10.22 -10.09
CA ASP A 74 -6.94 9.15 -11.07
C ASP A 74 -5.65 8.54 -11.60
N LYS A 75 -4.60 9.36 -11.81
CA LYS A 75 -3.31 8.85 -12.29
C LYS A 75 -2.59 8.04 -11.22
N VAL A 76 -2.70 8.45 -9.95
CA VAL A 76 -2.19 7.66 -8.82
C VAL A 76 -2.92 6.32 -8.75
N ILE A 77 -4.24 6.31 -8.87
CA ILE A 77 -5.06 5.08 -8.86
C ILE A 77 -4.64 4.14 -9.99
N GLU A 78 -4.46 4.63 -11.20
CA GLU A 78 -4.00 3.83 -12.34
C GLU A 78 -2.65 3.16 -12.07
N ILE A 79 -1.69 3.92 -11.49
CA ILE A 79 -0.37 3.39 -11.15
C ILE A 79 -0.46 2.37 -10.01
N LEU A 80 -1.27 2.60 -8.99
CA LEU A 80 -1.50 1.65 -7.89
C LEU A 80 -2.18 0.36 -8.37
N GLN A 81 -3.12 0.46 -9.32
CA GLN A 81 -3.74 -0.72 -9.95
C GLN A 81 -2.73 -1.52 -10.77
N SER A 82 -1.87 -0.83 -11.55
CA SER A 82 -0.74 -1.44 -12.26
C SER A 82 0.19 -2.18 -11.29
N ALA A 83 0.56 -1.53 -10.18
CA ALA A 83 1.41 -2.11 -9.14
C ALA A 83 0.77 -3.37 -8.51
N ASN A 84 -0.49 -3.29 -8.08
CA ASN A 84 -1.20 -4.42 -7.49
C ASN A 84 -1.28 -5.61 -8.45
N TYR A 85 -1.63 -5.37 -9.72
CA TYR A 85 -1.66 -6.43 -10.73
C TYR A 85 -0.30 -7.11 -10.90
N MET A 86 0.81 -6.35 -10.85
CA MET A 86 2.15 -6.93 -10.90
C MET A 86 2.48 -7.74 -9.65
N ILE A 87 2.12 -7.25 -8.45
CA ILE A 87 2.30 -7.98 -7.18
C ILE A 87 1.52 -9.30 -7.23
N ASP A 88 0.24 -9.27 -7.57
CA ASP A 88 -0.62 -10.46 -7.62
C ASP A 88 -0.05 -11.50 -8.58
N LYS A 89 0.43 -11.05 -9.75
CA LYS A 89 1.10 -11.92 -10.72
C LYS A 89 2.41 -12.52 -10.20
N MET A 90 3.21 -11.77 -9.43
CA MET A 90 4.45 -12.29 -8.83
C MET A 90 4.16 -13.32 -7.74
N LEU A 91 3.10 -13.10 -6.96
CA LEU A 91 2.68 -13.98 -5.87
C LEU A 91 1.80 -15.15 -6.32
N CYS A 92 1.50 -15.23 -7.63
CA CYS A 92 0.58 -16.23 -8.19
C CYS A 92 -0.80 -16.21 -7.51
N LEU A 93 -1.25 -15.03 -7.08
CA LEU A 93 -2.61 -14.79 -6.61
C LEU A 93 -3.50 -14.67 -7.86
N ASP A 94 -4.64 -15.35 -7.90
CA ASP A 94 -5.58 -15.25 -9.02
C ASP A 94 -6.01 -13.78 -9.19
N ALA A 95 -5.50 -13.12 -10.25
CA ALA A 95 -5.71 -11.71 -10.55
C ALA A 95 -7.00 -11.45 -11.36
#